data_AF-A0A1S7DQ06-F1
#
_entry.id   AF-A0A1S7DQ06-F1
#
_cell.length_a   1.000
_cell.length_b   1.000
_cell.length_c   1.000
_cell.angle_alpha   90.00
_cell.angle_beta   90.00
_cell.angle_gamma   90.00
#
_symmetry.space_group_name_H-M   'P 1'
#
loop_
_entity.id
_entity.type
_entity.pdbx_description
1 polymer ?
#
loop_
_entity_poly.entity_id
_entity_poly.type
_entity_poly.pdbx_seq_one_letter_code
_entity_poly.pdbx_strand_id
1 'polypeptide(L)'
;MKVEQNIKRLDYLLSLFNMTIDELLMSISDGLKKPITREEILTENIKISHLKRIDRVFNKGLHFYLDPKSPEISKDASIFFRKSKFDADLNIEAKKIVNQFEEFKISLSAISKLAEINTDRVLPVFKTSESPKKTALEIRKILYPEFQQNLREFLKSLISKFAEKNILVFEFIETWNKKEKANIDGFFLNPNVIVLKRQQSSFRREIFTLAHELGHYLLNIEEVDNLEIADLANHNLSKIEKWCNDFAFYFIAGEYGNVIDKLEKASSANDYNFKIIEKISQNTHLSQIAIFTRLLLNNQISPKDYNNVKSDFEEQFRLKQLEEQRQKELDKQNGVKRGGSVPKPINSPLLISTIQTAFYEGVINEFDVCKTLNITPDKLNKYIQ
;
A
#
# COMPACT_ATOMS: atom_id res chain seq x y z
N MET A 1 7.99 38.40 -6.37
CA MET A 1 6.75 38.23 -7.16
C MET A 1 5.66 37.67 -6.25
N LYS A 2 4.49 38.32 -6.24
CA LYS A 2 3.29 37.85 -5.57
C LYS A 2 2.30 37.33 -6.60
N VAL A 3 1.43 36.42 -6.19
CA VAL A 3 0.36 35.84 -7.01
C VAL A 3 -0.92 35.81 -6.18
N GLU A 4 -2.05 35.87 -6.87
CA GLU A 4 -3.37 35.69 -6.26
C GLU A 4 -3.62 34.21 -6.01
N GLN A 5 -3.91 33.83 -4.77
CA GLN A 5 -4.21 32.46 -4.37
C GLN A 5 -5.66 32.31 -3.90
N ASN A 6 -6.20 31.11 -4.07
CA ASN A 6 -7.48 30.72 -3.50
C ASN A 6 -7.26 30.15 -2.09
N ILE A 7 -7.47 30.96 -1.05
CA ILE A 7 -7.25 30.56 0.36
C ILE A 7 -8.08 29.33 0.73
N LYS A 8 -9.30 29.20 0.20
CA LYS A 8 -10.18 28.05 0.47
C LYS A 8 -9.56 26.71 0.05
N ARG A 9 -8.64 26.72 -0.93
CA ARG A 9 -7.89 25.53 -1.32
C ARG A 9 -6.82 25.14 -0.32
N LEU A 10 -6.21 26.11 0.36
CA LEU A 10 -5.33 25.83 1.48
C LEU A 10 -6.13 25.27 2.66
N ASP A 11 -7.27 25.87 2.99
CA ASP A 11 -8.17 25.38 4.04
C ASP A 11 -8.65 23.95 3.76
N TYR A 12 -8.97 23.66 2.49
CA TYR A 12 -9.30 22.31 2.05
C TYR A 12 -8.18 21.32 2.32
N LEU A 13 -6.92 21.66 2.00
CA LEU A 13 -5.78 20.78 2.25
C LEU A 13 -5.53 20.60 3.75
N LEU A 14 -5.60 21.68 4.53
CA LEU A 14 -5.49 21.59 5.99
C LEU A 14 -6.53 20.62 6.57
N SER A 15 -7.77 20.69 6.09
CA SER A 15 -8.83 19.75 6.49
C SER A 15 -8.55 18.33 6.00
N LEU A 16 -8.20 18.14 4.72
CA LEU A 16 -7.93 16.84 4.11
C LEU A 16 -6.82 16.09 4.83
N PHE A 17 -5.77 16.80 5.23
CA PHE A 17 -4.61 16.22 5.90
C PHE A 17 -4.73 16.22 7.44
N ASN A 18 -5.84 16.73 7.99
CA ASN A 18 -6.04 16.98 9.43
C ASN A 18 -4.83 17.70 10.05
N MET A 19 -4.38 18.77 9.38
CA MET A 19 -3.25 19.59 9.77
C MET A 19 -3.75 20.96 10.20
N THR A 20 -3.29 21.43 11.35
CA THR A 20 -3.57 22.77 11.84
C THR A 20 -2.72 23.81 11.10
N ILE A 21 -3.16 25.07 11.12
CA ILE A 21 -2.38 26.16 10.53
C ILE A 21 -1.02 26.31 11.21
N ASP A 22 -0.93 26.06 12.51
CA ASP A 22 0.31 26.21 13.29
C ASP A 22 1.32 25.11 12.93
N GLU A 23 0.87 23.85 12.76
CA GLU A 23 1.70 22.75 12.26
C GLU A 23 2.21 23.03 10.84
N LEU A 24 1.36 23.59 9.97
CA LEU A 24 1.79 24.02 8.64
C LEU A 24 2.86 25.11 8.75
N LEU A 25 2.64 26.15 9.57
CA LEU A 25 3.57 27.26 9.77
C LEU A 25 4.94 26.76 10.27
N MET A 26 4.96 25.81 11.20
CA MET A 26 6.18 25.14 11.63
C MET A 26 6.88 24.44 10.46
N SER A 27 6.14 23.65 9.68
CA SER A 27 6.68 22.89 8.55
C SER A 27 7.27 23.79 7.46
N ILE A 28 6.55 24.86 7.08
CA ILE A 28 7.01 25.77 6.03
C ILE A 28 8.06 26.76 6.52
N SER A 29 8.20 26.96 7.82
CA SER A 29 9.24 27.82 8.40
C SER A 29 10.57 27.11 8.61
N ASP A 30 10.61 25.78 8.47
CA ASP A 30 11.84 25.01 8.66
C ASP A 30 13.00 25.53 7.78
N GLY A 31 14.15 25.68 8.43
CA GLY A 31 15.38 26.24 7.84
C GLY A 31 15.36 27.73 7.53
N LEU A 32 14.36 28.51 7.96
CA LEU A 32 14.34 29.97 7.78
C LEU A 32 14.86 30.72 9.01
N LYS A 33 15.64 31.78 8.77
CA LYS A 33 16.07 32.72 9.84
C LYS A 33 14.90 33.54 10.41
N LYS A 34 13.91 33.83 9.56
CA LYS A 34 12.66 34.51 9.92
C LYS A 34 11.51 33.56 9.59
N PRO A 35 10.78 33.05 10.59
CA PRO A 35 9.61 32.22 10.35
C PRO A 35 8.56 32.93 9.49
N ILE A 36 7.83 32.17 8.70
CA ILE A 36 6.66 32.66 7.95
C ILE A 36 5.51 32.82 8.94
N THR A 37 4.76 33.91 8.84
CA THR A 37 3.61 34.16 9.72
C THR A 37 2.27 33.80 9.06
N ARG A 38 1.22 33.69 9.88
CA ARG A 38 -0.14 33.38 9.42
C ARG A 38 -0.65 34.40 8.41
N GLU A 39 -0.40 35.68 8.64
CA GLU A 39 -0.85 36.79 7.80
C GLU A 39 -0.17 36.75 6.42
N GLU A 40 1.05 36.19 6.34
CA GLU A 40 1.79 36.07 5.08
C GLU A 40 1.28 34.94 4.17
N ILE A 41 0.49 34.01 4.71
CA ILE A 41 -0.06 32.87 3.95
C ILE A 41 -1.59 32.86 3.85
N LEU A 42 -2.31 33.59 4.71
CA LEU A 42 -3.76 33.76 4.64
C LEU A 42 -4.17 35.09 4.00
N THR A 43 -3.39 35.54 3.02
CA THR A 43 -3.69 36.72 2.20
C THR A 43 -3.96 36.30 0.76
N GLU A 44 -4.88 37.00 0.07
CA GLU A 44 -5.13 36.75 -1.35
C GLU A 44 -3.85 36.87 -2.18
N ASN A 45 -2.96 37.80 -1.83
CA ASN A 45 -1.73 38.07 -2.56
C ASN A 45 -0.49 37.50 -1.86
N ILE A 46 -0.19 36.23 -2.13
CA ILE A 46 0.91 35.48 -1.49
C ILE A 46 2.23 35.57 -2.29
N LYS A 47 3.36 35.56 -1.60
CA LYS A 47 4.68 35.43 -2.25
C LYS A 47 4.82 34.03 -2.86
N ILE A 48 5.27 33.94 -4.12
CA ILE A 48 5.50 32.64 -4.80
C ILE A 48 6.44 31.73 -4.00
N SER A 49 7.44 32.29 -3.32
CA SER A 49 8.36 31.52 -2.47
C SER A 49 7.66 30.85 -1.28
N HIS A 50 6.62 31.47 -0.72
CA HIS A 50 5.82 30.88 0.36
C HIS A 50 4.92 29.79 -0.21
N LEU A 51 4.27 30.05 -1.34
CA LEU A 51 3.44 29.06 -2.02
C LEU A 51 4.23 27.80 -2.42
N LYS A 52 5.46 27.96 -2.90
CA LYS A 52 6.38 26.84 -3.16
C LYS A 52 6.75 26.05 -1.89
N ARG A 53 6.80 26.68 -0.72
CA ARG A 53 7.04 26.00 0.55
C ARG A 53 5.79 25.24 1.02
N ILE A 54 4.61 25.84 0.89
CA ILE A 54 3.32 25.16 1.12
C ILE A 54 3.19 23.95 0.19
N ASP A 55 3.49 24.11 -1.09
CA ASP A 55 3.39 23.02 -2.08
C ASP A 55 4.39 21.88 -1.82
N ARG A 56 5.54 22.15 -1.21
CA ARG A 56 6.43 21.06 -0.75
C ARG A 56 5.79 20.22 0.36
N VAL A 57 4.91 20.81 1.16
CA VAL A 57 4.19 20.11 2.22
C VAL A 57 3.05 19.27 1.67
N PHE A 58 2.33 19.69 0.62
CA PHE A 58 1.15 18.96 0.14
C PHE A 58 1.32 18.27 -1.23
N ASN A 59 2.30 18.69 -2.02
CA ASN A 59 2.67 18.16 -3.33
C ASN A 59 1.51 18.13 -4.35
N LYS A 60 0.83 19.28 -4.50
CA LYS A 60 -0.30 19.45 -5.43
C LYS A 60 0.05 20.19 -6.72
N GLY A 61 1.19 20.86 -6.73
CA GLY A 61 1.59 21.78 -7.77
C GLY A 61 0.97 23.16 -7.57
N LEU A 62 1.72 24.20 -7.92
CA LEU A 62 1.30 25.59 -7.73
C LEU A 62 -0.06 25.92 -8.36
N HIS A 63 -0.37 25.33 -9.53
CA HIS A 63 -1.63 25.51 -10.25
C HIS A 63 -2.86 25.17 -9.39
N PHE A 64 -2.75 24.19 -8.48
CA PHE A 64 -3.85 23.83 -7.59
C PHE A 64 -4.30 25.05 -6.77
N TYR A 65 -3.36 25.79 -6.18
CA TYR A 65 -3.66 26.91 -5.29
C TYR A 65 -4.15 28.17 -6.02
N LEU A 66 -3.83 28.28 -7.30
CA LEU A 66 -4.17 29.44 -8.14
C LEU A 66 -5.54 29.27 -8.83
N ASP A 67 -6.11 28.07 -8.78
CA ASP A 67 -7.41 27.81 -9.40
C ASP A 67 -8.53 28.53 -8.62
N PRO A 68 -9.28 29.43 -9.27
CA PRO A 68 -10.31 30.24 -8.62
C PRO A 68 -11.50 29.39 -8.14
N LYS A 69 -11.75 28.22 -8.74
CA LYS A 69 -12.82 27.33 -8.32
C LYS A 69 -12.43 26.68 -7.00
N SER A 70 -13.21 26.91 -5.94
CA SER A 70 -12.95 26.23 -4.66
C SER A 70 -13.37 24.76 -4.73
N PRO A 71 -12.59 23.84 -4.13
CA PRO A 71 -12.96 22.45 -4.01
C PRO A 71 -14.10 22.30 -3.00
N GLU A 72 -14.95 21.31 -3.22
CA GLU A 72 -16.02 20.97 -2.30
C GLU A 72 -15.52 19.94 -1.28
N ILE A 73 -15.78 20.21 0.00
CA ILE A 73 -15.58 19.21 1.05
C ILE A 73 -16.83 18.34 1.06
N SER A 74 -16.74 17.19 0.40
CA SER A 74 -17.81 16.19 0.40
C SER A 74 -17.28 14.84 0.83
N LYS A 75 -18.17 13.99 1.32
CA LYS A 75 -17.85 12.58 1.57
C LYS A 75 -17.32 11.93 0.29
N ASP A 76 -17.87 12.24 -0.87
CA ASP A 76 -17.40 11.59 -2.11
C ASP A 76 -16.00 12.05 -2.55
N ALA A 77 -15.53 13.21 -2.09
CA ALA A 77 -14.26 13.80 -2.50
C ALA A 77 -13.01 13.07 -1.98
N SER A 78 -13.04 12.52 -0.76
CA SER A 78 -11.93 11.74 -0.22
C SER A 78 -12.36 10.84 0.94
N ILE A 79 -11.71 9.69 1.08
CA ILE A 79 -11.82 8.80 2.23
C ILE A 79 -11.63 9.53 3.56
N PHE A 80 -10.74 10.52 3.62
CA PHE A 80 -10.47 11.31 4.83
C PHE A 80 -11.63 12.22 5.25
N PHE A 81 -12.56 12.53 4.33
CA PHE A 81 -13.80 13.24 4.66
C PHE A 81 -14.97 12.28 4.95
N ARG A 82 -14.95 11.07 4.39
CA ARG A 82 -15.96 10.03 4.71
C ARG A 82 -15.77 9.47 6.10
N LYS A 83 -14.52 9.28 6.49
CA LYS A 83 -14.14 8.54 7.67
C LYS A 83 -13.25 9.39 8.58
N SER A 84 -13.76 9.69 9.76
CA SER A 84 -13.09 10.54 10.74
C SER A 84 -12.11 9.78 11.64
N LYS A 85 -12.16 8.45 11.65
CA LYS A 85 -11.26 7.60 12.45
C LYS A 85 -10.85 6.38 11.64
N PHE A 86 -9.55 6.18 11.53
CA PHE A 86 -8.91 4.97 11.04
C PHE A 86 -8.34 4.20 12.24
N ASP A 87 -8.11 2.91 12.08
CA ASP A 87 -7.50 2.09 13.13
C ASP A 87 -6.02 2.51 13.37
N ALA A 88 -5.33 3.01 12.34
CA ALA A 88 -4.01 3.64 12.45
C ALA A 88 -4.03 5.17 12.48
N ASP A 89 -3.04 5.74 13.19
CA ASP A 89 -2.72 7.16 13.12
C ASP A 89 -1.81 7.46 11.91
N LEU A 90 -2.41 7.93 10.82
CA LEU A 90 -1.73 8.13 9.54
C LEU A 90 -0.90 9.41 9.52
N ASN A 91 0.38 9.30 9.15
CA ASN A 91 1.23 10.46 8.93
C ASN A 91 0.90 11.17 7.61
N ILE A 92 1.47 12.37 7.42
CA ILE A 92 1.18 13.20 6.25
C ILE A 92 1.58 12.50 4.93
N GLU A 93 2.67 11.75 4.92
CA GLU A 93 3.13 11.04 3.72
C GLU A 93 2.17 9.92 3.33
N ALA A 94 1.63 9.16 4.30
CA ALA A 94 0.58 8.18 4.05
C ALA A 94 -0.66 8.82 3.44
N LYS A 95 -1.13 9.94 4.02
CA LYS A 95 -2.29 10.68 3.50
C LYS A 95 -2.06 11.18 2.06
N LYS A 96 -0.85 11.62 1.72
CA LYS A 96 -0.52 12.07 0.36
C LYS A 96 -0.62 10.93 -0.63
N ILE A 97 -0.10 9.77 -0.27
CA ILE A 97 -0.13 8.58 -1.13
C ILE A 97 -1.57 8.16 -1.37
N VAL A 98 -2.38 8.03 -0.32
CA VAL A 98 -3.81 7.70 -0.47
C VAL A 98 -4.50 8.69 -1.39
N ASN A 99 -4.33 9.98 -1.14
CA ASN A 99 -4.99 11.01 -1.93
C ASN A 99 -4.50 11.06 -3.39
N GLN A 100 -3.21 10.81 -3.64
CA GLN A 100 -2.68 10.64 -5.00
C GLN A 100 -3.36 9.48 -5.74
N PHE A 101 -3.57 8.34 -5.08
CA PHE A 101 -4.25 7.20 -5.70
C PHE A 101 -5.77 7.38 -5.81
N GLU A 102 -6.40 8.18 -4.94
CA GLU A 102 -7.80 8.60 -5.14
C GLU A 102 -7.96 9.44 -6.41
N GLU A 103 -7.10 10.44 -6.61
CA GLU A 103 -7.10 11.26 -7.83
C GLU A 103 -6.79 10.42 -9.07
N PHE A 104 -5.84 9.50 -8.97
CA PHE A 104 -5.50 8.61 -10.06
C PHE A 104 -6.64 7.65 -10.42
N LYS A 105 -7.33 7.09 -9.43
CA LYS A 105 -8.53 6.27 -9.62
C LYS A 105 -9.63 7.04 -10.35
N ILE A 106 -9.88 8.30 -9.97
CA ILE A 106 -10.89 9.15 -10.64
C ILE A 106 -10.51 9.38 -12.10
N SER A 107 -9.25 9.73 -12.37
CA SER A 107 -8.74 9.93 -13.72
C SER A 107 -8.91 8.66 -14.57
N LEU A 108 -8.49 7.50 -14.04
CA LEU A 108 -8.59 6.22 -14.73
C LEU A 108 -10.05 5.79 -14.98
N SER A 109 -10.96 6.08 -14.05
CA SER A 109 -12.39 5.82 -14.23
C SER A 109 -12.98 6.71 -15.34
N ALA A 110 -12.58 7.98 -15.43
CA ALA A 110 -12.98 8.86 -16.52
C ALA A 110 -12.48 8.34 -17.87
N ILE A 111 -11.20 7.94 -17.95
CA ILE A 111 -10.61 7.33 -19.15
C ILE A 111 -11.37 6.06 -19.53
N SER A 112 -11.65 5.17 -18.58
CA SER A 112 -12.34 3.91 -18.85
C SER A 112 -13.76 4.15 -19.38
N LYS A 113 -14.49 5.13 -18.84
CA LYS A 113 -15.82 5.50 -19.33
C LYS A 113 -15.81 6.08 -20.74
N LEU A 114 -14.83 6.94 -21.03
CA LEU A 114 -14.66 7.51 -22.38
C LEU A 114 -14.26 6.46 -23.40
N ALA A 115 -13.52 5.43 -22.96
CA ALA A 115 -13.09 4.30 -23.79
C ALA A 115 -14.10 3.12 -23.78
N GLU A 116 -15.30 3.31 -23.23
CA GLU A 116 -16.33 2.27 -23.12
C GLU A 116 -15.88 0.95 -22.43
N ILE A 117 -14.87 1.02 -21.56
CA ILE A 117 -14.34 -0.13 -20.82
C ILE A 117 -15.12 -0.32 -19.52
N ASN A 118 -15.69 -1.50 -19.35
CA ASN A 118 -16.37 -1.87 -18.11
C ASN A 118 -15.36 -2.23 -17.01
N THR A 119 -15.28 -1.38 -15.99
CA THR A 119 -14.44 -1.60 -14.80
C THR A 119 -15.26 -1.92 -13.54
N ASP A 120 -16.52 -2.30 -13.69
CA ASP A 120 -17.40 -2.55 -12.55
C ASP A 120 -16.94 -3.76 -11.74
N ARG A 121 -17.26 -3.72 -10.44
CA ARG A 121 -16.97 -4.78 -9.49
C ARG A 121 -17.68 -6.06 -9.90
N VAL A 122 -16.91 -7.15 -10.09
CA VAL A 122 -17.44 -8.45 -10.51
C VAL A 122 -17.73 -9.38 -9.31
N LEU A 123 -16.91 -9.34 -8.27
CA LEU A 123 -17.03 -10.25 -7.13
C LEU A 123 -18.06 -9.76 -6.09
N PRO A 124 -18.76 -10.69 -5.41
CA PRO A 124 -19.77 -10.33 -4.42
C PRO A 124 -19.18 -9.59 -3.21
N VAL A 125 -20.07 -8.94 -2.47
CA VAL A 125 -19.74 -8.31 -1.18
C VAL A 125 -20.12 -9.29 -0.07
N PHE A 126 -19.17 -9.56 0.82
CA PHE A 126 -19.34 -10.42 1.99
C PHE A 126 -19.61 -9.59 3.24
N LYS A 127 -20.16 -10.23 4.27
CA LYS A 127 -20.39 -9.63 5.58
C LYS A 127 -19.33 -10.10 6.57
N THR A 128 -19.02 -9.25 7.55
CA THR A 128 -18.10 -9.58 8.67
C THR A 128 -18.60 -10.73 9.56
N SER A 129 -19.88 -11.12 9.44
CA SER A 129 -20.45 -12.28 10.12
C SER A 129 -20.19 -13.61 9.39
N GLU A 130 -19.78 -13.56 8.13
CA GLU A 130 -19.43 -14.75 7.35
C GLU A 130 -18.04 -15.26 7.75
N SER A 131 -17.82 -16.56 7.58
CA SER A 131 -16.56 -17.19 8.01
C SER A 131 -15.41 -16.78 7.08
N PRO A 132 -14.38 -16.07 7.58
CA PRO A 132 -13.25 -15.65 6.74
C PRO A 132 -12.52 -16.86 6.14
N LYS A 133 -12.44 -17.98 6.87
CA LYS A 133 -11.87 -19.24 6.37
C LYS A 133 -12.66 -19.82 5.18
N LYS A 134 -14.00 -19.88 5.28
CA LYS A 134 -14.83 -20.42 4.19
C LYS A 134 -14.75 -19.52 2.97
N THR A 135 -14.89 -18.21 3.16
CA THR A 135 -14.75 -17.21 2.10
C THR A 135 -13.37 -17.28 1.44
N ALA A 136 -12.30 -17.42 2.22
CA ALA A 136 -10.95 -17.58 1.69
C ALA A 136 -10.82 -18.81 0.78
N LEU A 137 -11.34 -19.97 1.19
CA LEU A 137 -11.30 -21.19 0.38
C LEU A 137 -12.16 -21.09 -0.89
N GLU A 138 -13.27 -20.37 -0.85
CA GLU A 138 -14.11 -20.09 -2.02
C GLU A 138 -13.40 -19.17 -3.02
N ILE A 139 -12.96 -18.00 -2.55
CA ILE A 139 -12.31 -16.98 -3.38
C ILE A 139 -10.96 -17.49 -3.92
N ARG A 140 -10.26 -18.33 -3.16
CA ARG A 140 -9.03 -19.00 -3.59
C ARG A 140 -9.21 -19.78 -4.89
N LYS A 141 -10.36 -20.43 -5.12
CA LYS A 141 -10.64 -21.17 -6.37
C LYS A 141 -10.74 -20.26 -7.59
N ILE A 142 -11.03 -18.98 -7.37
CA ILE A 142 -11.26 -17.99 -8.42
C ILE A 142 -9.98 -17.20 -8.70
N LEU A 143 -9.32 -16.74 -7.63
CA LEU A 143 -8.27 -15.73 -7.72
C LEU A 143 -6.85 -16.24 -7.46
N TYR A 144 -6.67 -17.42 -6.87
CA TYR A 144 -5.33 -17.87 -6.53
C TYR A 144 -4.65 -18.54 -7.73
N PRO A 145 -3.50 -18.02 -8.21
CA PRO A 145 -2.79 -18.62 -9.34
C PRO A 145 -2.10 -19.91 -8.92
N GLU A 146 -1.57 -20.64 -9.90
CA GLU A 146 -0.71 -21.80 -9.63
C GLU A 146 0.46 -21.41 -8.71
N PHE A 147 0.84 -22.32 -7.81
CA PHE A 147 1.94 -22.09 -6.88
C PHE A 147 3.26 -21.92 -7.64
N GLN A 148 4.05 -20.92 -7.27
CA GLN A 148 5.38 -20.68 -7.85
C GLN A 148 6.37 -20.36 -6.73
N GLN A 149 7.53 -21.01 -6.72
CA GLN A 149 8.56 -20.75 -5.72
C GLN A 149 9.14 -19.32 -5.83
N ASN A 150 9.14 -18.74 -7.04
CA ASN A 150 9.54 -17.37 -7.25
C ASN A 150 8.44 -16.40 -6.79
N LEU A 151 8.64 -15.78 -5.63
CA LEU A 151 7.66 -14.89 -4.99
C LEU A 151 7.23 -13.71 -5.87
N ARG A 152 8.16 -13.16 -6.68
CA ARG A 152 7.86 -12.03 -7.54
C ARG A 152 6.95 -12.43 -8.70
N GLU A 153 7.23 -13.57 -9.33
CA GLU A 153 6.41 -14.08 -10.43
C GLU A 153 5.04 -14.58 -9.91
N PHE A 154 5.01 -15.15 -8.70
CA PHE A 154 3.75 -15.45 -8.02
C PHE A 154 2.91 -14.18 -7.78
N LEU A 155 3.51 -13.11 -7.21
CA LEU A 155 2.82 -11.85 -6.95
C LEU A 155 2.26 -11.24 -8.25
N LYS A 156 3.03 -11.24 -9.34
CA LYS A 156 2.54 -10.81 -10.66
C LYS A 156 1.36 -11.66 -11.15
N SER A 157 1.44 -12.97 -10.98
CA SER A 157 0.38 -13.90 -11.40
C SER A 157 -0.90 -13.65 -10.59
N LEU A 158 -0.76 -13.35 -9.30
CA LEU A 158 -1.88 -13.00 -8.41
C LEU A 158 -2.52 -11.67 -8.82
N ILE A 159 -1.71 -10.64 -9.07
CA ILE A 159 -2.18 -9.34 -9.61
C ILE A 159 -2.90 -9.54 -10.95
N SER A 160 -2.42 -10.45 -11.80
CA SER A 160 -3.06 -10.77 -13.07
C SER A 160 -4.43 -11.43 -12.87
N LYS A 161 -4.57 -12.34 -11.90
CA LYS A 161 -5.86 -12.92 -11.54
C LYS A 161 -6.85 -11.89 -10.99
N PHE A 162 -6.36 -10.89 -10.27
CA PHE A 162 -7.18 -9.78 -9.78
C PHE A 162 -7.67 -8.91 -10.93
N ALA A 163 -6.78 -8.61 -11.90
CA ALA A 163 -7.12 -7.88 -13.12
C ALA A 163 -8.24 -8.58 -13.93
N GLU A 164 -8.23 -9.92 -14.04
CA GLU A 164 -9.31 -10.70 -14.68
C GLU A 164 -10.69 -10.51 -14.03
N LYS A 165 -10.75 -9.98 -12.79
CA LYS A 165 -11.98 -9.70 -12.04
C LYS A 165 -12.21 -8.21 -11.80
N ASN A 166 -11.64 -7.36 -12.66
CA ASN A 166 -11.72 -5.90 -12.58
C ASN A 166 -11.16 -5.32 -11.29
N ILE A 167 -10.19 -5.98 -10.64
CA ILE A 167 -9.50 -5.44 -9.46
C ILE A 167 -8.16 -4.85 -9.92
N LEU A 168 -8.02 -3.54 -9.75
CA LEU A 168 -6.82 -2.79 -10.08
C LEU A 168 -5.84 -2.85 -8.91
N VAL A 169 -4.63 -3.34 -9.14
CA VAL A 169 -3.56 -3.34 -8.13
C VAL A 169 -2.46 -2.37 -8.57
N PHE A 170 -2.10 -1.44 -7.68
CA PHE A 170 -0.98 -0.53 -7.88
C PHE A 170 0.08 -0.72 -6.81
N GLU A 171 1.33 -0.45 -7.16
CA GLU A 171 2.43 -0.41 -6.20
C GLU A 171 3.02 1.01 -6.15
N PHE A 172 3.23 1.55 -4.95
CA PHE A 172 4.02 2.77 -4.76
C PHE A 172 5.41 2.46 -4.22
N ILE A 173 6.38 3.29 -4.60
CA ILE A 173 7.77 3.15 -4.20
C ILE A 173 8.16 4.35 -3.35
N GLU A 174 8.70 4.08 -2.17
CA GLU A 174 9.35 5.12 -1.37
C GLU A 174 10.84 5.18 -1.67
N THR A 175 11.35 6.38 -1.89
CA THR A 175 12.78 6.60 -2.08
C THR A 175 13.51 6.52 -0.75
N TRP A 176 14.72 5.95 -0.75
CA TRP A 176 15.53 5.72 0.44
C TRP A 176 15.96 7.01 1.16
N ASN A 177 15.98 8.13 0.45
CA ASN A 177 16.46 9.44 0.91
C ASN A 177 15.37 10.34 1.51
N LYS A 178 14.10 9.90 1.54
CA LYS A 178 13.04 10.66 2.20
C LYS A 178 13.29 10.71 3.71
N LYS A 179 13.17 11.91 4.29
CA LYS A 179 13.30 12.13 5.74
C LYS A 179 12.18 11.44 6.53
N GLU A 180 10.97 11.51 6.01
CA GLU A 180 9.78 10.88 6.58
C GLU A 180 9.19 9.92 5.54
N LYS A 181 8.84 8.71 5.98
CA LYS A 181 8.25 7.66 5.16
C LYS A 181 6.80 7.45 5.56
N ALA A 182 5.96 7.08 4.61
CA ALA A 182 4.57 6.72 4.85
C ALA A 182 4.48 5.47 5.74
N ASN A 183 3.69 5.58 6.79
CA ASN A 183 3.41 4.53 7.76
C ASN A 183 2.19 3.67 7.34
N ILE A 184 2.18 3.23 6.08
CA ILE A 184 1.16 2.35 5.51
C ILE A 184 1.83 1.27 4.66
N ASP A 185 1.24 0.08 4.63
CA ASP A 185 1.72 -1.04 3.81
C ASP A 185 0.84 -1.32 2.61
N GLY A 186 -0.45 -1.06 2.72
CA GLY A 186 -1.44 -1.20 1.66
C GLY A 186 -2.74 -0.53 2.06
N PHE A 187 -3.64 -0.39 1.10
CA PHE A 187 -5.00 0.06 1.35
C PHE A 187 -5.91 -0.28 0.17
N PHE A 188 -7.21 -0.42 0.47
CA PHE A 188 -8.27 -0.59 -0.49
C PHE A 188 -9.05 0.72 -0.69
N LEU A 189 -9.26 1.10 -1.96
CA LEU A 189 -10.14 2.17 -2.40
C LEU A 189 -11.31 1.61 -3.20
N ASN A 190 -12.53 1.93 -2.76
CA ASN A 190 -13.76 1.53 -3.42
C ASN A 190 -13.84 2.15 -4.84
N PRO A 191 -14.30 1.41 -5.87
CA PRO A 191 -14.93 0.08 -5.76
C PRO A 191 -13.97 -1.11 -5.93
N ASN A 192 -12.78 -0.90 -6.47
CA ASN A 192 -11.97 -2.00 -7.01
C ASN A 192 -10.46 -1.71 -7.11
N VAL A 193 -9.94 -0.74 -6.36
CA VAL A 193 -8.52 -0.38 -6.39
C VAL A 193 -7.84 -0.84 -5.10
N ILE A 194 -6.77 -1.61 -5.22
CA ILE A 194 -5.87 -1.98 -4.13
C ILE A 194 -4.52 -1.32 -4.40
N VAL A 195 -3.93 -0.71 -3.38
CA VAL A 195 -2.61 -0.09 -3.46
C VAL A 195 -1.70 -0.77 -2.45
N LEU A 196 -0.47 -1.09 -2.87
CA LEU A 196 0.55 -1.73 -2.04
C LEU A 196 1.82 -0.90 -1.98
N LYS A 197 2.50 -0.96 -0.84
CA LYS A 197 3.86 -0.49 -0.70
C LYS A 197 4.83 -1.50 -1.30
N ARG A 198 5.70 -1.05 -2.18
CA ARG A 198 6.75 -1.91 -2.74
C ARG A 198 7.85 -2.18 -1.71
N GLN A 199 8.06 -3.45 -1.37
CA GLN A 199 9.05 -3.93 -0.39
C GLN A 199 9.96 -5.00 -1.01
N GLN A 200 10.97 -4.58 -1.79
CA GLN A 200 11.84 -5.50 -2.56
C GLN A 200 12.47 -6.66 -1.77
N SER A 201 12.71 -6.50 -0.48
CA SER A 201 13.29 -7.52 0.39
C SER A 201 12.26 -8.46 1.04
N SER A 202 10.96 -8.23 0.84
CA SER A 202 9.89 -8.89 1.60
C SER A 202 8.63 -9.18 0.75
N PHE A 203 8.80 -9.88 -0.38
CA PHE A 203 7.66 -10.26 -1.23
C PHE A 203 6.58 -11.07 -0.51
N ARG A 204 6.93 -11.88 0.51
CA ARG A 204 5.93 -12.60 1.32
C ARG A 204 5.01 -11.63 2.08
N ARG A 205 5.54 -10.49 2.53
CA ARG A 205 4.74 -9.42 3.15
C ARG A 205 3.85 -8.76 2.10
N GLU A 206 4.37 -8.41 0.92
CA GLU A 206 3.55 -7.86 -0.17
C GLU A 206 2.39 -8.79 -0.58
N ILE A 207 2.64 -10.11 -0.68
CA ILE A 207 1.61 -11.12 -0.98
C ILE A 207 0.56 -11.17 0.14
N PHE A 208 0.99 -11.12 1.41
CA PHE A 208 0.08 -11.12 2.54
C PHE A 208 -0.77 -9.85 2.60
N THR A 209 -0.14 -8.67 2.44
CA THR A 209 -0.83 -7.38 2.35
C THR A 209 -1.84 -7.39 1.22
N LEU A 210 -1.49 -7.87 0.02
CA LEU A 210 -2.45 -7.98 -1.09
C LEU A 210 -3.66 -8.87 -0.75
N ALA A 211 -3.43 -10.00 -0.09
CA ALA A 211 -4.50 -10.88 0.36
C ALA A 211 -5.35 -10.24 1.47
N HIS A 212 -4.74 -9.41 2.33
CA HIS A 212 -5.42 -8.65 3.37
C HIS A 212 -6.31 -7.55 2.76
N GLU A 213 -5.78 -6.74 1.84
CA GLU A 213 -6.57 -5.72 1.13
C GLU A 213 -7.68 -6.32 0.26
N LEU A 214 -7.47 -7.54 -0.27
CA LEU A 214 -8.54 -8.29 -0.91
C LEU A 214 -9.68 -8.58 0.08
N GLY A 215 -9.38 -8.82 1.35
CA GLY A 215 -10.38 -8.94 2.42
C GLY A 215 -11.23 -7.66 2.56
N HIS A 216 -10.58 -6.49 2.60
CA HIS A 216 -11.27 -5.19 2.63
C HIS A 216 -12.14 -4.97 1.40
N TYR A 217 -11.62 -5.29 0.21
CA TYR A 217 -12.39 -5.29 -1.02
C TYR A 217 -13.63 -6.18 -0.91
N LEU A 218 -13.48 -7.43 -0.45
CA LEU A 218 -14.59 -8.38 -0.32
C LEU A 218 -15.64 -7.90 0.69
N LEU A 219 -15.25 -7.25 1.78
CA LEU A 219 -16.18 -6.62 2.72
C LEU A 219 -16.75 -5.28 2.21
N ASN A 220 -16.15 -4.70 1.16
CA ASN A 220 -16.43 -3.37 0.64
C ASN A 220 -16.27 -2.26 1.70
N ILE A 221 -15.24 -2.38 2.53
CA ILE A 221 -14.92 -1.44 3.60
C ILE A 221 -13.54 -0.87 3.33
N GLU A 222 -13.48 0.44 3.06
CA GLU A 222 -12.20 1.15 2.95
C GLU A 222 -11.57 1.28 4.35
N GLU A 223 -10.34 0.75 4.48
CA GLU A 223 -9.43 0.98 5.60
C GLU A 223 -8.06 1.38 5.05
N VAL A 224 -7.32 2.13 5.86
CA VAL A 224 -5.93 2.51 5.58
C VAL A 224 -5.16 2.23 6.85
N ASP A 225 -4.34 1.19 6.83
CA ASP A 225 -3.66 0.71 8.02
C ASP A 225 -2.20 0.32 7.72
N ASN A 226 -1.42 0.19 8.80
CA ASN A 226 -0.09 -0.42 8.79
C ASN A 226 -0.21 -1.86 9.26
N LEU A 227 0.15 -2.81 8.41
CA LEU A 227 0.18 -4.24 8.79
C LEU A 227 1.45 -4.56 9.58
N GLU A 228 1.57 -4.02 10.79
CA GLU A 228 2.62 -4.44 11.71
C GLU A 228 2.24 -5.76 12.40
N ILE A 229 3.07 -6.78 12.19
CA ILE A 229 2.94 -8.11 12.81
C ILE A 229 2.92 -8.01 14.35
N ALA A 230 3.52 -6.96 14.91
CA ALA A 230 3.51 -6.68 16.35
C ALA A 230 2.11 -6.28 16.85
N ASP A 231 1.33 -5.56 16.04
CA ASP A 231 -0.01 -5.10 16.42
C ASP A 231 -1.03 -6.24 16.37
N LEU A 232 -0.81 -7.22 15.49
CA LEU A 232 -1.61 -8.46 15.44
C LEU A 232 -1.57 -9.26 16.75
N ALA A 233 -0.47 -9.17 17.50
CA ALA A 233 -0.30 -9.87 18.77
C ALA A 233 -0.91 -9.12 19.97
N ASN A 234 -1.23 -7.84 19.84
CA ASN A 234 -1.63 -6.96 20.95
C ASN A 234 -3.15 -6.86 21.20
N HIS A 235 -3.95 -7.81 20.68
CA HIS A 235 -5.38 -8.03 20.99
C HIS A 235 -6.39 -6.87 20.74
N ASN A 236 -5.97 -5.68 20.30
CA ASN A 236 -6.85 -4.52 20.08
C ASN A 236 -7.24 -4.28 18.60
N LEU A 237 -7.23 -5.33 17.77
CA LEU A 237 -7.70 -5.21 16.38
C LEU A 237 -9.21 -5.02 16.32
N SER A 238 -9.67 -4.18 15.39
CA SER A 238 -11.10 -4.11 15.06
C SER A 238 -11.60 -5.46 14.52
N LYS A 239 -12.92 -5.66 14.56
CA LYS A 239 -13.53 -6.88 14.01
C LYS A 239 -13.27 -7.06 12.52
N ILE A 240 -13.11 -5.94 11.80
CA ILE A 240 -12.85 -5.92 10.37
C ILE A 240 -11.41 -6.36 10.11
N GLU A 241 -10.44 -5.74 10.79
CA GLU A 241 -9.02 -6.11 10.68
C GLU A 241 -8.78 -7.58 11.03
N LYS A 242 -9.42 -8.07 12.09
CA LYS A 242 -9.34 -9.49 12.44
C LYS A 242 -9.88 -10.38 11.32
N TRP A 243 -11.02 -10.01 10.72
CA TRP A 243 -11.61 -10.75 9.62
C TRP A 243 -10.69 -10.77 8.39
N CYS A 244 -10.14 -9.62 7.99
CA CYS A 244 -9.22 -9.50 6.85
C CYS A 244 -7.93 -10.28 7.07
N ASN A 245 -7.36 -10.24 8.28
CA ASN A 245 -6.18 -11.03 8.64
C ASN A 245 -6.44 -12.55 8.63
N ASP A 246 -7.61 -12.99 9.12
CA ASP A 246 -8.04 -14.38 9.05
C ASP A 246 -8.25 -14.83 7.60
N PHE A 247 -8.91 -14.00 6.80
CA PHE A 247 -9.12 -14.24 5.38
C PHE A 247 -7.78 -14.40 4.66
N ALA A 248 -6.87 -13.42 4.80
CA ALA A 248 -5.57 -13.41 4.13
C ALA A 248 -4.74 -14.65 4.45
N PHE A 249 -4.72 -15.04 5.74
CA PHE A 249 -4.02 -16.23 6.19
C PHE A 249 -4.55 -17.50 5.52
N TYR A 250 -5.86 -17.75 5.59
CA TYR A 250 -6.43 -18.96 4.98
C TYR A 250 -6.41 -18.92 3.45
N PHE A 251 -6.46 -17.74 2.84
CA PHE A 251 -6.36 -17.56 1.39
C PHE A 251 -5.00 -18.03 0.89
N ILE A 252 -3.92 -17.70 1.61
CA ILE A 252 -2.54 -18.10 1.25
C ILE A 252 -2.25 -19.53 1.72
N ALA A 253 -2.67 -19.92 2.92
CA ALA A 253 -2.41 -21.26 3.48
C ALA A 253 -3.14 -22.36 2.71
N GLY A 254 -4.35 -22.08 2.22
CA GLY A 254 -5.22 -23.10 1.62
C GLY A 254 -5.44 -24.27 2.59
N GLU A 255 -5.27 -25.49 2.08
CA GLU A 255 -5.45 -26.72 2.88
C GLU A 255 -4.48 -26.84 4.05
N TYR A 256 -3.30 -26.20 4.00
CA TYR A 256 -2.38 -26.16 5.14
C TYR A 256 -2.96 -25.42 6.34
N GLY A 257 -3.96 -24.57 6.16
CA GLY A 257 -4.70 -23.97 7.28
C GLY A 257 -5.31 -25.03 8.20
N ASN A 258 -5.83 -26.12 7.64
CA ASN A 258 -6.38 -27.24 8.42
C ASN A 258 -5.31 -28.02 9.18
N VAL A 259 -4.07 -28.06 8.67
CA VAL A 259 -2.94 -28.68 9.35
C VAL A 259 -2.56 -27.83 10.56
N ILE A 260 -2.45 -26.51 10.37
CA ILE A 260 -2.07 -25.55 11.42
C ILE A 260 -3.10 -25.55 12.55
N ASP A 261 -4.39 -25.50 12.21
CA ASP A 261 -5.49 -25.52 13.20
C ASP A 261 -5.49 -26.79 14.08
N LYS A 262 -4.87 -27.89 13.61
CA LYS A 262 -4.79 -29.17 14.33
C LYS A 262 -3.46 -29.42 15.02
N LEU A 263 -2.50 -28.49 14.91
CA LEU A 263 -1.22 -28.65 15.59
C LEU A 263 -1.41 -28.65 17.11
N GLU A 264 -0.68 -29.54 17.77
CA GLU A 264 -0.53 -29.52 19.22
C GLU A 264 0.14 -28.22 19.67
N LYS A 265 -0.05 -27.87 20.94
CA LYS A 265 0.53 -26.66 21.51
C LYS A 265 2.05 -26.64 21.33
N ALA A 266 2.56 -25.69 20.57
CA ALA A 266 3.96 -25.45 20.33
C ALA A 266 4.64 -25.00 21.63
N SER A 267 5.73 -25.67 21.99
CA SER A 267 6.56 -25.38 23.15
C SER A 267 7.98 -25.93 22.93
N SER A 268 8.91 -25.66 23.85
CA SER A 268 10.25 -26.23 23.80
C SER A 268 10.26 -27.77 23.77
N ALA A 269 9.22 -28.44 24.29
CA ALA A 269 9.13 -29.90 24.32
C ALA A 269 8.91 -30.54 22.94
N ASN A 270 8.34 -29.82 21.98
CA ASN A 270 8.14 -30.28 20.60
C ASN A 270 8.87 -29.40 19.58
N ASP A 271 9.94 -28.72 20.02
CA ASP A 271 10.74 -27.80 19.19
C ASP A 271 9.85 -26.77 18.47
N TYR A 272 8.81 -26.31 19.17
CA TYR A 272 7.79 -25.39 18.66
C TYR A 272 7.16 -25.80 17.31
N ASN A 273 7.22 -27.09 16.95
CA ASN A 273 6.83 -27.63 15.64
C ASN A 273 7.60 -27.03 14.44
N PHE A 274 8.84 -26.56 14.63
CA PHE A 274 9.64 -25.85 13.61
C PHE A 274 9.70 -26.59 12.27
N LYS A 275 9.96 -27.90 12.27
CA LYS A 275 10.04 -28.70 11.04
C LYS A 275 8.74 -28.68 10.21
N ILE A 276 7.58 -28.71 10.88
CA ILE A 276 6.28 -28.66 10.20
C ILE A 276 6.04 -27.25 9.68
N ILE A 277 6.33 -26.23 10.49
CA ILE A 277 6.17 -24.81 10.13
C ILE A 277 7.06 -24.45 8.93
N GLU A 278 8.31 -24.90 8.92
CA GLU A 278 9.23 -24.71 7.79
C GLU A 278 8.67 -25.36 6.53
N LYS A 279 8.20 -26.61 6.62
CA LYS A 279 7.59 -27.31 5.48
C LYS A 279 6.38 -26.53 4.93
N ILE A 280 5.51 -26.03 5.80
CA ILE A 280 4.35 -25.23 5.37
C ILE A 280 4.83 -23.92 4.73
N SER A 281 5.79 -23.22 5.32
CA SER A 281 6.36 -21.99 4.78
C SER A 281 7.02 -22.22 3.40
N GLN A 282 7.59 -23.39 3.14
CA GLN A 282 8.19 -23.72 1.85
C GLN A 282 7.14 -24.05 0.78
N ASN A 283 6.01 -24.66 1.16
CA ASN A 283 4.92 -25.06 0.27
C ASN A 283 3.80 -24.00 0.17
N THR A 284 3.97 -22.86 0.82
CA THR A 284 3.04 -21.71 0.78
C THR A 284 3.85 -20.42 0.67
N HIS A 285 3.17 -19.28 0.54
CA HIS A 285 3.80 -17.97 0.54
C HIS A 285 3.82 -17.29 1.93
N LEU A 286 3.37 -17.99 2.98
CA LEU A 286 3.43 -17.49 4.36
C LEU A 286 4.86 -17.54 4.91
N SER A 287 5.30 -16.51 5.62
CA SER A 287 6.55 -16.58 6.39
C SER A 287 6.37 -17.48 7.61
N GLN A 288 7.46 -18.06 8.10
CA GLN A 288 7.42 -18.84 9.34
C GLN A 288 6.88 -18.01 10.51
N ILE A 289 7.30 -16.74 10.63
CA ILE A 289 6.79 -15.85 11.66
C ILE A 289 5.27 -15.62 11.55
N ALA A 290 4.70 -15.49 10.34
CA ALA A 290 3.25 -15.37 10.17
C ALA A 290 2.49 -16.62 10.63
N ILE A 291 3.08 -17.81 10.43
CA ILE A 291 2.52 -19.07 10.94
C ILE A 291 2.59 -19.09 12.48
N PHE A 292 3.70 -18.69 13.09
CA PHE A 292 3.81 -18.57 14.55
C PHE A 292 2.83 -17.54 15.13
N THR A 293 2.62 -16.40 14.45
CA THR A 293 1.59 -15.43 14.85
C THR A 293 0.20 -16.05 14.79
N ARG A 294 -0.11 -16.86 13.76
CA ARG A 294 -1.36 -17.63 13.73
C ARG A 294 -1.47 -18.59 14.92
N LEU A 295 -0.41 -19.31 15.26
CA LEU A 295 -0.42 -20.20 16.43
C LEU A 295 -0.73 -19.42 17.70
N LEU A 296 -0.19 -18.21 17.86
CA LEU A 296 -0.47 -17.36 19.02
C LEU A 296 -1.95 -17.00 19.07
N LEU A 297 -2.51 -16.54 17.96
CA LEU A 297 -3.93 -16.17 17.84
C LEU A 297 -4.88 -17.36 18.11
N ASN A 298 -4.44 -18.57 17.77
CA ASN A 298 -5.17 -19.81 18.03
C ASN A 298 -4.95 -20.37 19.45
N ASN A 299 -4.18 -19.68 20.32
CA ASN A 299 -3.72 -20.18 21.63
C ASN A 299 -2.92 -21.49 21.58
N GLN A 300 -2.30 -21.78 20.42
CA GLN A 300 -1.45 -22.95 20.18
C GLN A 300 0.02 -22.69 20.51
N ILE A 301 0.41 -21.51 20.96
CA ILE A 301 1.72 -21.19 21.54
C ILE A 301 1.50 -20.18 22.66
N SER A 302 2.31 -20.23 23.73
CA SER A 302 2.19 -19.23 24.80
C SER A 302 2.78 -17.88 24.34
N PRO A 303 2.32 -16.73 24.88
CA PRO A 303 2.92 -15.43 24.55
C PRO A 303 4.43 -15.37 24.86
N LYS A 304 4.87 -16.03 25.94
CA LYS A 304 6.29 -16.14 26.30
C LYS A 304 7.07 -16.89 25.23
N ASP A 305 6.57 -18.05 24.82
CA ASP A 305 7.21 -18.90 23.81
C ASP A 305 7.23 -18.23 22.44
N TYR A 306 6.14 -17.58 22.05
CA TYR A 306 6.08 -16.78 20.83
C TYR A 306 7.12 -15.66 20.82
N ASN A 307 7.26 -14.92 21.94
CA ASN A 307 8.25 -13.85 22.05
C ASN A 307 9.69 -14.37 21.96
N ASN A 308 9.98 -15.55 22.49
CA ASN A 308 11.29 -16.20 22.30
C ASN A 308 11.55 -16.48 20.81
N VAL A 309 10.62 -17.19 20.15
CA VAL A 309 10.73 -17.50 18.72
C VAL A 309 10.86 -16.23 17.86
N LYS A 310 10.05 -15.21 18.15
CA LYS A 310 10.10 -13.91 17.46
C LYS A 310 11.47 -13.25 17.62
N SER A 311 12.02 -13.24 18.83
CA SER A 311 13.34 -12.66 19.12
C SER A 311 14.44 -13.37 18.35
N ASP A 312 14.37 -14.69 18.23
CA ASP A 312 15.34 -15.48 17.44
C ASP A 312 15.27 -15.11 15.95
N PHE A 313 14.07 -14.95 15.38
CA PHE A 313 13.91 -14.50 13.99
C PHE A 313 14.44 -13.08 13.77
N GLU A 314 14.17 -12.16 14.71
CA GLU A 314 14.67 -10.78 14.65
C GLU A 314 16.20 -10.74 14.70
N GLU A 315 16.82 -11.55 15.56
CA GLU A 315 18.26 -11.65 15.66
C GLU A 315 18.88 -12.24 14.39
N GLN A 316 18.32 -13.32 13.85
CA GLN A 316 18.77 -13.91 12.58
C GLN A 316 18.67 -12.90 11.42
N PHE A 317 17.56 -12.14 11.36
CA PHE A 317 17.38 -11.10 10.35
C PHE A 317 18.43 -9.99 10.51
N ARG A 318 18.69 -9.54 11.75
CA ARG A 318 19.72 -8.53 12.06
C ARG A 318 21.11 -9.00 11.63
N LEU A 319 21.49 -10.23 11.95
CA LEU A 319 22.77 -10.82 11.57
C LEU A 319 22.93 -10.88 10.04
N LYS A 320 21.88 -11.31 9.32
CA LYS A 320 21.87 -11.33 7.86
C LYS A 320 22.04 -9.94 7.26
N GLN A 321 21.38 -8.91 7.81
CA GLN A 321 21.54 -7.53 7.34
C GLN A 321 22.98 -7.02 7.55
N LEU A 322 23.60 -7.33 8.69
CA LEU A 322 24.99 -6.96 8.97
C LEU A 322 25.98 -7.66 8.02
N GLU A 323 25.72 -8.92 7.67
CA GLU A 323 26.52 -9.68 6.71
C GLU A 323 26.38 -9.11 5.29
N GLU A 324 25.16 -8.80 4.85
CA GLU A 324 24.91 -8.14 3.56
C GLU A 324 25.58 -6.76 3.47
N GLN A 325 25.60 -6.00 4.57
CA GLN A 325 26.31 -4.71 4.62
C GLN A 325 27.82 -4.88 4.53
N ARG A 326 28.41 -5.80 5.31
CA ARG A 326 29.84 -6.12 5.22
C ARG A 326 30.24 -6.57 3.82
N GLN A 327 29.43 -7.42 3.19
CA GLN A 327 29.70 -7.85 1.81
C GLN A 327 29.64 -6.69 0.82
N LYS A 328 28.70 -5.74 0.98
CA LYS A 328 28.63 -4.53 0.14
C LYS A 328 29.86 -3.64 0.31
N GLU A 329 30.37 -3.51 1.53
CA GLU A 329 31.59 -2.75 1.82
C GLU A 329 32.83 -3.40 1.20
N LEU A 330 32.97 -4.73 1.34
CA LEU A 330 34.04 -5.51 0.70
C LEU A 330 33.99 -5.41 -0.82
N ASP A 331 32.82 -5.55 -1.43
CA ASP A 331 32.63 -5.40 -2.87
C ASP A 331 33.02 -3.99 -3.34
N LYS A 332 32.70 -2.95 -2.56
CA LYS A 332 33.09 -1.56 -2.85
C LYS A 332 34.61 -1.39 -2.75
N GLN A 333 35.27 -2.00 -1.77
CA GLN A 333 36.74 -2.00 -1.65
C GLN A 333 37.41 -2.74 -2.81
N ASN A 334 36.80 -3.83 -3.29
CA ASN A 334 37.27 -4.63 -4.42
C ASN A 334 36.90 -4.04 -5.79
N GLY A 335 36.34 -2.82 -5.84
CA GLY A 335 35.98 -2.14 -7.10
C GLY A 335 34.79 -2.74 -7.85
N VAL A 336 34.04 -3.67 -7.24
CA VAL A 336 32.85 -4.29 -7.83
C VAL A 336 31.71 -3.28 -7.81
N LYS A 337 31.38 -2.73 -8.98
CA LYS A 337 30.22 -1.84 -9.16
C LYS A 337 28.93 -2.66 -9.15
N ARG A 338 28.30 -2.84 -7.98
CA ARG A 338 26.89 -3.27 -7.92
C ARG A 338 25.99 -2.11 -8.35
N GLY A 339 25.42 -2.20 -9.55
CA GLY A 339 24.38 -1.28 -9.99
C GLY A 339 23.13 -1.48 -9.14
N GLY A 340 22.78 -0.52 -8.28
CA GLY A 340 21.50 -0.51 -7.60
C GLY A 340 20.40 -0.09 -8.58
N SER A 341 19.61 -1.04 -9.07
CA SER A 341 18.42 -0.69 -9.84
C SER A 341 17.35 -0.19 -8.88
N VAL A 342 16.83 1.01 -9.12
CA VAL A 342 15.65 1.53 -8.41
C VAL A 342 14.51 0.51 -8.54
N PRO A 343 13.77 0.20 -7.45
CA PRO A 343 12.58 -0.62 -7.54
C PRO A 343 11.66 -0.17 -8.67
N LYS A 344 11.02 -1.13 -9.33
CA LYS A 344 9.99 -0.87 -10.34
C LYS A 344 8.67 -1.48 -9.86
N PRO A 345 7.56 -0.74 -9.99
CA PRO A 345 6.26 -1.27 -9.64
C PRO A 345 5.87 -2.35 -10.65
N ILE A 346 5.05 -3.30 -10.21
CA ILE A 346 4.34 -4.24 -11.05
C ILE A 346 3.08 -3.51 -11.54
N ASN A 347 3.02 -3.25 -12.85
CA ASN A 347 1.81 -2.68 -13.44
C ASN A 347 0.76 -3.78 -13.60
N SER A 348 -0.45 -3.54 -13.09
CA SER A 348 -1.59 -4.43 -13.33
C SER A 348 -1.85 -4.56 -14.83
N PRO A 349 -2.08 -5.78 -15.37
CA PRO A 349 -2.46 -5.96 -16.77
C PRO A 349 -3.70 -5.15 -17.15
N LEU A 350 -4.66 -5.01 -16.23
CA LEU A 350 -5.87 -4.22 -16.44
C LEU A 350 -5.52 -2.75 -16.71
N LEU A 351 -4.64 -2.15 -15.91
CA LEU A 351 -4.15 -0.78 -16.15
C LEU A 351 -3.55 -0.65 -17.55
N ILE A 352 -2.66 -1.58 -17.93
CA ILE A 352 -2.01 -1.53 -19.24
C ILE A 352 -3.06 -1.59 -20.35
N SER A 353 -4.00 -2.54 -20.28
CA SER A 353 -5.05 -2.70 -21.29
C SER A 353 -5.99 -1.50 -21.38
N THR A 354 -6.34 -0.87 -20.24
CA THR A 354 -7.17 0.34 -20.22
C THR A 354 -6.48 1.50 -20.93
N ILE A 355 -5.19 1.71 -20.64
CA ILE A 355 -4.40 2.79 -21.24
C ILE A 355 -4.15 2.54 -22.73
N GLN A 356 -3.89 1.30 -23.13
CA GLN A 356 -3.77 0.91 -24.54
C GLN A 356 -5.05 1.19 -25.31
N THR A 357 -6.19 0.72 -24.81
CA THR A 357 -7.50 0.90 -25.46
C THR A 357 -7.82 2.39 -25.60
N ALA A 358 -7.71 3.15 -24.50
CA ALA A 358 -7.94 4.59 -24.53
C ALA A 358 -7.01 5.35 -25.49
N PHE A 359 -5.76 4.90 -25.65
CA PHE A 359 -4.84 5.50 -26.62
C PHE A 359 -5.28 5.19 -28.06
N TYR A 360 -5.61 3.93 -28.37
CA TYR A 360 -6.04 3.54 -29.71
C TYR A 360 -7.37 4.15 -30.12
N GLU A 361 -8.25 4.42 -29.16
CA GLU A 361 -9.52 5.12 -29.37
C GLU A 361 -9.38 6.65 -29.41
N GLY A 362 -8.17 7.18 -29.23
CA GLY A 362 -7.89 8.61 -29.28
C GLY A 362 -8.40 9.41 -28.08
N VAL A 363 -8.74 8.73 -26.98
CA VAL A 363 -9.17 9.36 -25.71
C VAL A 363 -8.00 10.06 -25.01
N ILE A 364 -6.80 9.47 -25.11
CA ILE A 364 -5.57 10.00 -24.51
C ILE A 364 -4.43 10.04 -25.54
N ASN A 365 -3.47 10.94 -25.35
CA ASN A 365 -2.31 11.08 -26.24
C ASN A 365 -1.04 10.42 -25.66
N GLU A 366 0.06 10.48 -26.40
CA GLU A 366 1.35 9.90 -25.99
C GLU A 366 1.88 10.46 -24.65
N PHE A 367 1.68 11.76 -24.42
CA PHE A 367 2.10 12.42 -23.18
C PHE A 367 1.31 11.88 -21.99
N ASP A 368 0.01 11.70 -22.14
CA ASP A 368 -0.86 11.15 -21.10
C ASP A 368 -0.48 9.70 -20.77
N VAL A 369 -0.16 8.87 -21.78
CA VAL A 369 0.32 7.50 -21.57
C VAL A 369 1.64 7.48 -20.80
N CYS A 370 2.62 8.28 -21.24
CA CYS A 370 3.94 8.35 -20.61
C CYS A 370 3.84 8.79 -19.15
N LYS A 371 3.02 9.81 -18.88
CA LYS A 371 2.77 10.31 -17.53
C LYS A 371 2.09 9.27 -16.65
N THR A 372 1.07 8.58 -17.17
CA THR A 372 0.27 7.61 -16.43
C THR A 372 1.06 6.36 -16.06
N LEU A 373 1.84 5.82 -17.00
CA LEU A 373 2.66 4.63 -16.78
C LEU A 373 4.03 4.95 -16.16
N ASN A 374 4.32 6.24 -15.93
CA ASN A 374 5.62 6.75 -15.48
C ASN A 374 6.78 6.19 -16.33
N ILE A 375 6.61 6.27 -17.66
CA ILE A 375 7.60 5.82 -18.64
C ILE A 375 8.12 7.00 -19.46
N THR A 376 9.30 6.80 -20.04
CA THR A 376 9.90 7.73 -20.98
C THR A 376 9.38 7.47 -22.41
N PRO A 377 9.28 8.48 -23.29
CA PRO A 377 8.70 8.32 -24.63
C PRO A 377 9.37 7.22 -25.49
N ASP A 378 10.68 6.99 -25.31
CA ASP A 378 11.42 5.90 -25.99
C ASP A 378 10.90 4.50 -25.66
N LYS A 379 10.15 4.33 -24.56
CA LYS A 379 9.58 3.06 -24.13
C LYS A 379 8.13 2.88 -24.55
N LEU A 380 7.49 3.90 -25.13
CA LEU A 380 6.08 3.89 -25.50
C LEU A 380 5.72 2.67 -26.35
N ASN A 381 6.54 2.38 -27.36
CA ASN A 381 6.36 1.25 -28.28
C ASN A 381 6.34 -0.13 -27.58
N LYS A 382 6.85 -0.26 -26.35
CA LYS A 382 6.76 -1.52 -25.60
C LYS A 382 5.39 -1.75 -24.96
N TYR A 383 4.60 -0.68 -24.86
CA TYR A 383 3.31 -0.68 -24.19
C TYR A 383 2.14 -0.44 -25.14
N ILE A 384 2.38 0.04 -26.36
CA ILE A 384 1.32 0.35 -27.34
C ILE A 384 1.63 -0.40 -28.66
N GLN A 385 1.90 -1.70 -28.55
CA GLN A 385 2.02 -2.59 -29.71
C GLN A 385 0.82 -3.51 -29.79
#